data_AF-A0A5B8J7J4-F1
#
_entry.id   AF-A0A5B8J7J4-F1
#
_cell.length_a   1.000
_cell.length_b   1.000
_cell.length_c   1.000
_cell.angle_alpha   90.00
_cell.angle_beta   90.00
_cell.angle_gamma   90.00
#
_symmetry.space_group_name_H-M   'P 1'
#
loop_
_entity.id
_entity.type
_entity.pdbx_description
1 polymer ?
#
loop_
_entity_poly.entity_id
_entity_poly.type
_entity_poly.pdbx_seq_one_letter_code
_entity_poly.pdbx_strand_id
1 'polypeptide(L)'
;MNLSKSDRERYINLLTTVYDEEISKVNSLSDQEIYDLVVKHQEKQIKQKKNPNRFFMYYKGLPEPKEYKPTTSKKYGLIIVAIFFGMFVILFIILMLLAWRSHS
;
A
#
# COMPACT_ATOMS: atom_id res chain seq x y z
N MET A 1 9.88 8.47 -23.51
CA MET A 1 11.00 8.13 -22.59
C MET A 1 11.97 7.28 -23.38
N ASN A 2 13.25 7.68 -23.45
CA ASN A 2 14.26 6.93 -24.19
C ASN A 2 15.09 6.11 -23.20
N LEU A 3 15.11 4.80 -23.38
CA LEU A 3 15.92 3.91 -22.55
C LEU A 3 17.33 3.80 -23.11
N SER A 4 18.33 3.70 -22.24
CA SER A 4 19.65 3.24 -22.66
C SER A 4 19.52 1.82 -23.21
N LYS A 5 20.34 1.44 -24.19
CA LYS A 5 20.40 0.06 -24.73
C LYS A 5 20.54 -0.98 -23.61
N SER A 6 21.38 -0.68 -22.61
CA SER A 6 21.59 -1.54 -21.45
C SER A 6 20.35 -1.70 -20.56
N ASP A 7 19.60 -0.62 -20.35
CA ASP A 7 18.37 -0.65 -19.54
C ASP A 7 17.24 -1.37 -20.28
N ARG A 8 17.15 -1.18 -21.60
CA ARG A 8 16.19 -1.88 -22.45
C ARG A 8 16.41 -3.39 -22.40
N GLU A 9 17.65 -3.85 -22.61
CA GLU A 9 17.98 -5.28 -22.50
C GLU A 9 17.67 -5.84 -21.10
N ARG A 10 17.99 -5.08 -20.04
CA ARG A 10 17.66 -5.48 -18.67
C ARG A 10 16.16 -5.66 -18.47
N TYR A 11 15.34 -4.73 -18.97
CA TYR A 11 13.88 -4.81 -18.84
C TYR A 11 13.27 -5.91 -19.67
N ILE A 12 13.78 -6.16 -20.87
CA ILE A 12 13.35 -7.28 -21.69
C ILE A 12 13.66 -8.59 -20.98
N ASN A 13 14.88 -8.75 -20.48
CA ASN A 13 15.26 -9.95 -19.73
C ASN A 13 14.39 -10.15 -18.49
N LEU A 14 14.07 -9.07 -17.77
CA LEU A 14 13.17 -9.11 -16.62
C LEU A 14 11.75 -9.56 -17.02
N LEU A 15 11.20 -9.01 -18.10
CA LEU A 15 9.87 -9.36 -18.61
C LEU A 15 9.79 -10.82 -19.08
N THR A 16 10.85 -11.33 -19.72
CA THR A 16 10.84 -12.67 -20.30
C THR A 16 11.20 -13.76 -19.30
N THR A 17 12.10 -13.49 -18.35
CA THR A 17 12.58 -14.52 -17.39
C THR A 17 11.84 -14.51 -16.06
N VAL A 18 11.40 -13.34 -15.58
CA VAL A 18 10.73 -13.22 -14.27
C VAL A 18 9.23 -13.17 -14.43
N TYR A 19 8.74 -12.56 -15.52
CA TYR A 19 7.30 -12.36 -15.74
C TYR A 19 6.70 -13.28 -16.83
N ASP A 20 7.50 -14.18 -17.41
CA ASP A 20 7.08 -15.13 -18.45
C ASP A 20 6.33 -14.49 -19.63
N GLU A 21 6.64 -13.23 -19.97
CA GLU A 21 6.08 -12.60 -21.16
C GLU A 21 6.79 -13.11 -22.43
N GLU A 22 6.02 -13.26 -23.50
CA GLU A 22 6.55 -13.75 -24.78
C GLU A 22 7.63 -12.82 -25.36
N ILE A 23 8.80 -13.37 -25.65
CA ILE A 23 9.95 -12.65 -26.22
C ILE A 23 9.58 -11.92 -27.51
N SER A 24 8.77 -12.55 -28.37
CA SER A 24 8.28 -11.98 -29.64
C SER A 24 7.48 -10.69 -29.41
N LYS A 25 6.59 -10.70 -28.42
CA LYS A 25 5.75 -9.57 -28.04
C LYS A 25 6.59 -8.46 -27.42
N VAL A 26 7.45 -8.79 -26.46
CA VAL A 26 8.28 -7.81 -25.75
C VAL A 26 9.27 -7.09 -26.68
N ASN A 27 9.83 -7.79 -27.68
CA ASN A 27 10.77 -7.17 -28.62
C ASN A 27 10.12 -6.19 -29.60
N SER A 28 8.82 -6.37 -29.90
CA SER A 28 8.05 -5.47 -30.77
C SER A 28 7.63 -4.16 -30.09
N LEU A 29 7.76 -4.07 -28.76
CA LEU A 29 7.35 -2.90 -27.99
C LEU A 29 8.39 -1.78 -28.07
N SER A 30 7.88 -0.55 -28.09
CA SER A 30 8.67 0.65 -27.92
C SER A 30 9.28 0.74 -26.52
N ASP A 31 10.32 1.54 -26.36
CA ASP A 31 11.00 1.72 -25.07
C ASP A 31 10.04 2.20 -23.97
N GLN A 32 9.07 3.04 -24.34
CA GLN A 32 8.06 3.52 -23.40
C GLN A 32 7.10 2.41 -22.99
N GLU A 33 6.64 1.58 -23.92
CA GLU A 33 5.75 0.45 -23.63
C GLU A 33 6.45 -0.62 -22.79
N ILE A 34 7.74 -0.89 -23.04
CA ILE A 34 8.55 -1.79 -22.22
C ILE A 34 8.61 -1.30 -20.78
N TYR A 35 8.88 0.00 -20.59
CA TYR A 35 8.93 0.61 -19.28
C TYR A 35 7.57 0.51 -18.56
N ASP A 36 6.49 0.89 -19.24
CA ASP A 36 5.13 0.87 -18.68
C ASP A 36 4.71 -0.57 -18.30
N LEU A 37 5.10 -1.56 -19.11
CA LEU A 37 4.82 -2.97 -18.84
C LEU A 37 5.57 -3.48 -17.60
N VAL A 38 6.85 -3.10 -17.45
CA VAL A 38 7.64 -3.42 -16.26
C VAL A 38 7.02 -2.79 -15.01
N VAL A 39 6.66 -1.50 -15.08
CA VAL A 39 6.03 -0.80 -13.95
C VAL A 39 4.71 -1.45 -13.57
N LYS A 40 3.88 -1.82 -14.56
CA LYS A 40 2.60 -2.50 -14.32
C LYS A 40 2.78 -3.83 -13.59
N HIS A 41 3.75 -4.66 -14.00
CA HIS A 41 4.06 -5.92 -13.32
C HIS A 41 4.59 -5.71 -11.90
N GLN A 42 5.47 -4.72 -11.71
CA GLN A 42 5.97 -4.35 -10.39
C GLN A 42 4.85 -3.87 -9.46
N GLU A 43 3.97 -3.00 -9.93
CA GLU A 43 2.80 -2.54 -9.18
C GLU A 43 1.86 -3.69 -8.83
N LYS A 44 1.62 -4.62 -9.78
CA LYS A 44 0.82 -5.82 -9.52
C LYS A 44 1.45 -6.63 -8.38
N GLN A 45 2.74 -6.94 -8.45
CA GLN A 45 3.44 -7.66 -7.38
C GLN A 45 3.39 -6.93 -6.02
N ILE A 46 3.56 -5.61 -6.00
CA ILE A 46 3.48 -4.81 -4.77
C ILE A 46 2.08 -4.90 -4.16
N LYS A 47 1.03 -4.78 -4.98
CA LYS A 47 -0.37 -4.93 -4.53
C LYS A 47 -0.64 -6.33 -3.99
N GLN A 48 -0.14 -7.36 -4.66
CA GLN A 48 -0.26 -8.75 -4.21
C GLN A 48 0.44 -8.99 -2.87
N LYS A 49 1.67 -8.47 -2.70
CA LYS A 49 2.44 -8.59 -1.45
C LYS A 49 1.80 -7.86 -0.27
N LYS A 50 1.16 -6.71 -0.53
CA LYS A 50 0.43 -5.92 0.47
C LYS A 50 -0.97 -6.45 0.77
N ASN A 51 -1.52 -7.35 -0.05
CA ASN A 51 -2.83 -7.92 0.21
C ASN A 51 -2.75 -8.84 1.44
N PRO A 52 -3.48 -8.55 2.53
CA PRO A 52 -3.49 -9.43 3.71
C PRO A 52 -4.00 -10.84 3.39
N ASN A 53 -4.78 -11.00 2.31
CA ASN A 53 -5.29 -12.29 1.83
C ASN A 53 -4.33 -13.00 0.85
N ARG A 54 -3.03 -12.67 0.85
CA ARG A 54 -2.02 -13.30 -0.04
C ARG A 54 -1.87 -14.82 0.14
N PHE A 55 -2.31 -15.37 1.27
CA PHE A 55 -2.29 -16.83 1.52
C PHE A 55 -2.97 -17.61 0.40
N PHE A 56 -4.08 -17.08 -0.13
CA PHE A 56 -4.82 -17.72 -1.23
C PHE A 56 -4.10 -17.67 -2.59
N MET A 57 -3.02 -16.90 -2.74
CA MET A 57 -2.22 -16.87 -3.98
C MET A 57 -1.27 -18.06 -4.12
N TYR A 58 -0.89 -18.70 -3.01
CA TYR A 58 0.05 -19.83 -3.04
C TYR A 58 -0.61 -21.16 -3.41
N TYR A 59 -1.95 -21.22 -3.40
CA TYR A 59 -2.71 -22.40 -3.78
C TYR A 59 -3.13 -22.29 -5.25
N LYS A 60 -2.48 -23.09 -6.11
CA LYS A 60 -2.82 -23.19 -7.53
C LYS A 60 -4.28 -23.65 -7.67
N GLY A 61 -5.11 -22.86 -8.37
CA GLY A 61 -6.51 -23.18 -8.67
C GLY A 61 -7.55 -22.29 -7.99
N LEU A 62 -7.15 -21.40 -7.07
CA LEU A 62 -8.05 -20.41 -6.49
C LEU A 62 -8.05 -19.10 -7.30
N PRO A 63 -9.20 -18.42 -7.45
CA PRO A 63 -9.28 -17.14 -8.16
C PRO A 63 -8.42 -16.09 -7.45
N GLU A 64 -7.85 -15.14 -8.21
CA GLU A 64 -7.06 -14.05 -7.65
C GLU A 64 -7.86 -13.32 -6.54
N PRO A 65 -7.29 -13.13 -5.33
CA PRO A 65 -8.03 -12.55 -4.22
C PRO A 65 -8.43 -11.11 -4.54
N LYS A 66 -9.70 -10.80 -4.29
CA LYS A 66 -10.26 -9.47 -4.49
C LYS A 66 -9.40 -8.40 -3.81
N GLU A 67 -9.27 -7.24 -4.44
CA GLU A 67 -8.54 -6.12 -3.87
C GLU A 67 -9.10 -5.78 -2.47
N TYR A 68 -8.22 -5.81 -1.47
CA TYR A 68 -8.59 -5.45 -0.10
C TYR A 68 -8.87 -3.95 -0.04
N LYS A 69 -10.14 -3.57 0.15
CA LYS A 69 -10.54 -2.21 0.51
C LYS A 69 -10.56 -2.13 2.03
N PRO A 70 -9.59 -1.45 2.68
CA PRO A 70 -9.64 -1.29 4.12
C PRO A 70 -10.93 -0.55 4.51
N THR A 71 -11.81 -1.26 5.21
CA THR A 71 -13.07 -0.73 5.77
C THR A 71 -12.85 -0.05 7.12
N THR A 72 -11.62 0.39 7.42
CA THR A 72 -11.33 1.14 8.63
C THR A 72 -11.90 2.55 8.49
N SER A 73 -13.05 2.80 9.13
CA SER A 73 -13.69 4.10 9.14
C SER A 73 -12.87 5.11 9.94
N LYS A 74 -12.11 5.95 9.23
CA LYS A 74 -11.30 7.04 9.81
C LYS A 74 -12.12 7.99 10.69
N LYS A 75 -13.43 8.09 10.43
CA LYS A 75 -14.36 9.00 11.13
C LYS A 75 -14.52 8.64 12.61
N TYR A 76 -14.68 7.34 12.92
CA TYR A 76 -14.87 6.91 14.31
C TYR A 76 -13.57 6.89 15.11
N GLY A 77 -12.43 6.64 14.43
CA GLY A 77 -11.11 6.72 15.07
C GLY A 77 -10.82 8.12 15.63
N LEU A 78 -11.18 9.18 14.90
CA LEU A 78 -10.95 10.56 15.32
C LEU A 78 -11.79 10.94 16.55
N ILE A 79 -13.03 10.45 16.63
CA ILE A 79 -13.94 10.71 17.77
C ILE A 79 -13.37 10.09 19.05
N ILE A 80 -12.86 8.87 18.98
CA ILE A 80 -12.27 8.18 20.15
C ILE A 80 -11.05 8.94 20.67
N VAL A 81 -10.19 9.43 19.77
CA VAL A 81 -9.02 10.23 20.14
C VAL A 81 -9.45 11.55 20.81
N ALA A 82 -10.46 12.24 20.28
CA ALA A 82 -10.96 13.48 20.87
C ALA A 82 -11.53 13.27 22.28
N ILE A 83 -12.28 12.19 22.50
CA ILE A 83 -12.82 11.84 23.83
C ILE A 83 -11.68 11.56 24.82
N PHE A 84 -10.67 10.80 24.40
CA PHE A 84 -9.52 10.46 25.25
C PHE A 84 -8.77 11.71 25.74
N PHE A 85 -8.45 12.64 24.84
CA PHE A 85 -7.82 13.91 25.24
C PHE A 85 -8.76 14.79 26.06
N GLY A 86 -10.07 14.78 25.76
CA GLY A 86 -11.08 15.48 26.55
C GLY A 86 -11.10 15.04 28.02
N MET A 87 -10.91 13.74 28.30
CA MET A 87 -10.83 13.23 29.68
C MET A 87 -9.67 13.85 30.46
N PHE A 88 -8.50 14.04 29.85
CA PHE A 88 -7.36 14.69 30.51
C PHE A 88 -7.63 16.15 30.82
N VAL A 89 -8.30 16.88 29.92
CA VAL A 89 -8.67 18.27 30.15
C VAL A 89 -9.65 18.38 31.33
N ILE A 90 -10.66 17.50 31.38
CA ILE A 90 -11.62 17.48 32.51
C ILE A 90 -10.90 17.16 33.82
N LEU A 91 -10.04 16.13 33.83
CA LEU A 91 -9.25 15.77 35.00
C LEU A 91 -8.39 16.94 35.48
N PHE A 92 -7.73 17.65 34.56
CA PHE A 92 -6.92 18.82 34.85
C PHE A 92 -7.74 19.93 35.50
N ILE A 93 -8.92 20.25 34.96
CA ILE A 93 -9.82 21.26 35.52
C ILE A 93 -10.25 20.88 36.95
N ILE A 94 -10.61 19.62 37.18
CA ILE A 94 -11.01 19.13 38.51
C ILE A 94 -9.86 19.32 39.51
N LEU A 95 -8.64 18.93 39.14
CA LEU A 95 -7.46 19.10 39.99
C LEU A 95 -7.17 20.58 40.27
N MET A 96 -7.33 21.46 39.28
CA MET A 96 -7.17 22.90 39.44
C MET A 96 -8.18 23.49 40.44
N LEU A 97 -9.45 23.09 40.34
CA LEU A 97 -10.52 23.53 41.25
C LEU A 97 -10.27 23.04 42.68
N LEU A 98 -9.84 21.79 42.85
CA LEU A 98 -9.49 21.23 44.15
C LEU A 98 -8.29 21.95 44.78
N ALA A 99 -7.25 22.22 43.99
CA ALA A 99 -6.08 22.96 44.43
C ALA A 99 -6.45 24.40 44.87
N TRP A 100 -7.28 25.09 44.08
CA TRP A 100 -7.76 26.43 44.41
C TRP A 100 -8.55 26.44 45.74
N ARG A 101 -9.45 25.47 45.93
CA ARG A 101 -10.24 25.34 47.16
C ARG A 101 -9.39 24.95 48.36
N SER A 102 -8.32 24.19 48.18
CA SER A 102 -7.40 23.81 49.24
C SER A 102 -6.46 24.93 49.67
N HIS A 103 -6.29 25.97 48.84
CA HIS A 103 -5.34 27.06 49.07
C HIS A 103 -6.01 28.36 49.55
N SER A 104 -7.35 28.38 49.63
CA SER A 104 -8.17 29.40 50.28
C SER A 104 -8.65 28.94 51.65
#